data_AF-A0A375FS55-F1
#
_entry.id   AF-A0A375FS55-F1
#
_cell.length_a   1.000
_cell.length_b   1.000
_cell.length_c   1.000
_cell.angle_alpha   90.00
_cell.angle_beta   90.00
_cell.angle_gamma   90.00
#
_symmetry.space_group_name_H-M   'P 1'
#
loop_
_entity.id
_entity.type
_entity.pdbx_description
1 polymer ?
#
loop_
_entity_poly.entity_id
_entity_poly.type
_entity_poly.pdbx_seq_one_letter_code
_entity_poly.pdbx_strand_id
1 'polypeptide(L)'
;MSRISDTRLRTREAAARLVAAGRHPHELTVDLIYAEIRQGSRTTINDELKLWKDEQARNDALSAALPPAVANAMLSVWALAVEQGEQVFAQRSGEFEAEAAAAITRADSLHAANTGLQAEVQALRAQVDDLQARLATALAAHARGQTELEAAIRRAEAAAAEGDAVRAQAEQAWRDAQSAHARELEALRAARAEHEAALRVEVDQATARLEGVQKLVMLQTEEAREAQRRAEAALAKTRQRNEQLVADGQRLSADAAEHRRLAERHEKQLAGVMEETRELRRERDSLTQQVALLQGQLKGRDESAPARTARRRAG
;
A
#
# COMPACT_ATOMS: atom_id res chain seq x y z
N MET A 1 17.71 118.20 15.11
CA MET A 1 17.65 119.66 15.38
C MET A 1 18.05 119.82 16.85
N SER A 2 19.14 120.46 17.26
CA SER A 2 19.67 121.78 16.91
C SER A 2 21.19 121.71 16.74
N ARG A 3 21.73 122.23 15.62
CA ARG A 3 23.17 122.45 15.45
C ARG A 3 23.57 123.63 16.34
N ILE A 4 23.68 123.41 17.65
CA ILE A 4 24.50 124.27 18.51
C ILE A 4 25.85 124.29 17.82
N SER A 5 26.15 125.39 17.16
CA SER A 5 27.32 125.47 16.29
C SER A 5 28.52 125.19 17.17
N ASP A 6 29.32 124.18 16.82
CA ASP A 6 30.51 123.74 17.56
C ASP A 6 31.35 124.94 18.07
N THR A 7 31.39 126.02 17.28
CA THR A 7 31.95 127.33 17.64
C THR A 7 31.38 127.94 18.93
N ARG A 8 30.06 127.96 19.16
CA ARG A 8 29.44 128.54 20.37
C ARG A 8 29.80 127.75 21.62
N LEU A 9 29.70 126.42 21.55
CA LEU A 9 30.07 125.53 22.66
C LEU A 9 31.57 125.68 22.98
N ARG A 10 32.43 125.59 21.96
CA ARG A 10 33.88 125.79 22.11
C ARG A 10 34.24 127.18 22.60
N THR A 11 33.50 128.23 22.20
CA THR A 11 33.70 129.61 22.70
C THR A 11 33.47 129.65 24.21
N ARG A 12 32.38 129.03 24.70
CA ARG A 12 32.09 128.94 26.14
C ARG A 12 33.15 128.11 26.88
N GLU A 13 33.55 126.97 26.33
CA GLU A 13 34.58 126.11 26.92
C GLU A 13 35.95 126.79 26.97
N ALA A 14 36.34 127.50 25.91
CA ALA A 14 37.58 128.27 25.85
C ALA A 14 37.55 129.44 26.86
N ALA A 15 36.44 130.18 26.93
CA ALA A 15 36.27 131.25 27.90
C ALA A 15 36.37 130.72 29.34
N ALA A 16 35.68 129.60 29.65
CA ALA A 16 35.74 128.96 30.95
C ALA A 16 37.16 128.46 31.30
N ARG A 17 37.87 127.83 30.35
CA ARG A 17 39.26 127.39 30.53
C ARG A 17 40.21 128.55 30.80
N LEU A 18 40.07 129.66 30.06
CA LEU A 18 40.91 130.85 30.25
C LEU A 18 40.67 131.52 31.61
N VAL A 19 39.42 131.57 32.09
CA VAL A 19 39.13 132.06 33.45
C VAL A 19 39.65 131.12 34.52
N ALA A 20 39.50 129.80 34.34
CA ALA A 20 40.08 128.80 35.24
C ALA A 20 41.61 128.88 35.31
N ALA A 21 42.27 129.30 34.22
CA ALA A 21 43.70 129.59 34.17
C ALA A 21 44.10 130.94 34.81
N GLY A 22 43.16 131.67 35.41
CA GLY A 22 43.42 132.89 36.18
C GLY A 22 43.16 134.21 35.46
N ARG A 23 42.60 134.21 34.23
CA ARG A 23 42.17 135.44 33.54
C ARG A 23 40.86 135.96 34.13
N HIS A 24 40.68 137.28 34.20
CA HIS A 24 39.38 137.81 34.60
C HIS A 24 38.38 137.85 33.41
N PRO A 25 37.07 137.66 33.64
CA PRO A 25 36.06 137.68 32.56
C PRO A 25 36.07 138.95 31.69
N HIS A 26 36.42 140.11 32.28
CA HIS A 26 36.50 141.37 31.54
C HIS A 26 37.71 141.45 30.59
N GLU A 27 38.78 140.68 30.84
CA GLU A 27 40.00 140.63 30.02
C GLU A 27 39.87 139.73 28.80
N LEU A 28 38.85 138.87 28.75
CA LEU A 28 38.62 137.99 27.61
C LEU A 28 38.18 138.80 26.39
N THR A 29 38.98 138.80 25.33
CA THR A 29 38.65 139.45 24.05
C THR A 29 38.33 138.41 22.99
N VAL A 30 37.67 138.85 21.92
CA VAL A 30 37.34 138.01 20.77
C VAL A 30 38.60 137.38 20.16
N ASP A 31 39.70 138.13 20.09
CA ASP A 31 40.96 137.63 19.52
C ASP A 31 41.65 136.60 20.43
N LEU A 32 41.52 136.73 21.76
CA LEU A 32 42.01 135.72 22.71
C LEU A 32 41.25 134.39 22.57
N ILE A 33 39.92 134.46 22.45
CA ILE A 33 39.10 133.26 22.22
C ILE A 33 39.37 132.69 20.83
N TYR A 34 39.48 133.54 19.81
CA TYR A 34 39.80 133.11 18.46
C TYR A 34 41.18 132.44 18.38
N ALA A 35 42.17 132.90 19.17
CA ALA A 35 43.48 132.25 19.25
C ALA A 35 43.41 130.83 19.85
N GLU A 36 42.49 130.60 20.79
CA GLU A 36 42.29 129.31 21.48
C GLU A 36 41.51 128.31 20.61
N ILE A 37 40.41 128.73 19.97
CA ILE A 37 39.54 127.82 19.21
C ILE A 37 39.87 127.78 17.70
N ARG A 38 40.56 128.81 17.18
CA ARG A 38 41.01 129.00 15.78
C ARG A 38 39.93 128.74 14.71
N GLN A 39 38.66 128.91 15.08
CA GLN A 39 37.51 128.49 14.29
C GLN A 39 36.32 129.42 14.58
N GLY A 40 35.52 129.70 13.54
CA GLY A 40 34.29 130.48 13.65
C GLY A 40 34.44 131.96 13.29
N SER A 41 33.31 132.65 13.12
CA SER A 41 33.33 134.09 12.84
C SER A 41 33.58 134.89 14.12
N ARG A 42 34.37 135.97 14.01
CA ARG A 42 34.59 136.94 15.10
C ARG A 42 33.28 137.51 15.66
N THR A 43 32.25 137.69 14.82
CA THR A 43 30.93 138.15 15.28
C THR A 43 30.23 137.12 16.16
N THR A 44 30.19 135.85 15.75
CA THR A 44 29.60 134.77 16.54
C THR A 44 30.34 134.57 17.87
N ILE A 45 31.66 134.67 17.85
CA ILE A 45 32.47 134.61 19.08
C ILE A 45 32.17 135.80 19.97
N ASN A 46 32.06 137.01 19.42
CA ASN A 46 31.74 138.21 20.20
C ASN A 46 30.36 138.11 20.87
N ASP A 47 29.34 137.69 20.12
CA ASP A 47 27.97 137.60 20.63
C ASP A 47 27.86 136.52 21.72
N GLU A 48 28.47 135.35 21.50
CA GLU A 48 28.48 134.26 22.48
C GLU A 48 29.33 134.61 23.71
N LEU A 49 30.46 135.29 23.52
CA LEU A 49 31.30 135.75 24.62
C LEU A 49 30.59 136.82 25.46
N LYS A 50 29.82 137.72 24.85
CA LYS A 50 28.95 138.67 25.59
C LYS A 50 27.92 137.93 26.43
N LEU A 51 27.17 137.00 25.83
CA LEU A 51 26.19 136.19 26.55
C LEU A 51 26.81 135.40 27.69
N TRP A 52 27.97 134.76 27.45
CA TRP A 52 28.69 134.03 28.48
C TRP A 52 29.15 134.95 29.61
N LYS A 53 29.67 136.15 29.31
CA LYS A 53 30.06 137.14 30.33
C LYS A 53 28.85 137.62 31.14
N ASP A 54 27.71 137.86 30.50
CA ASP A 54 26.47 138.24 31.17
C ASP A 54 25.94 137.11 32.09
N GLU A 55 26.04 135.86 31.62
CA GLU A 55 25.75 134.66 32.42
C GLU A 55 26.71 134.54 33.62
N GLN A 56 28.02 134.76 33.43
CA GLN A 56 28.99 134.77 34.52
C GLN A 56 28.70 135.88 35.52
N ALA A 57 28.47 137.11 35.06
CA ALA A 57 28.15 138.23 35.94
C ALA A 57 26.87 137.97 36.74
N ARG A 58 25.86 137.34 36.12
CA ARG A 58 24.63 136.92 36.82
C ARG A 58 24.91 135.83 37.84
N ASN A 59 25.71 134.82 37.50
CA ASN A 59 26.09 133.75 38.43
C ASN A 59 26.93 134.28 39.59
N ASP A 60 27.87 135.18 39.33
CA ASP A 60 28.68 135.86 40.34
C ASP A 60 27.80 136.70 41.29
N ALA A 61 26.82 137.42 40.74
CA ALA A 61 25.87 138.19 41.55
C ALA A 61 24.97 137.28 42.41
N LEU A 62 24.49 136.16 41.86
CA LEU A 62 23.70 135.17 42.60
C LEU A 62 24.54 134.47 43.69
N SER A 63 25.80 134.14 43.38
CA SER A 63 26.75 133.57 44.32
C SER A 63 27.10 134.55 45.44
N ALA A 64 27.32 135.82 45.12
CA ALA A 64 27.58 136.88 46.09
C ALA A 64 26.35 137.23 46.95
N ALA A 65 25.14 137.05 46.41
CA ALA A 65 23.89 137.25 47.15
C ALA A 65 23.59 136.13 48.15
N LEU A 66 24.20 134.96 48.00
CA LEU A 66 24.07 133.86 48.94
C LEU A 66 25.08 134.02 50.08
N PRO A 67 24.63 134.03 51.35
CA PRO A 67 25.55 133.94 52.47
C PRO A 67 26.45 132.70 52.33
N PRO A 68 27.77 132.79 52.55
CA PRO A 68 28.69 131.67 52.38
C PRO A 68 28.27 130.40 53.14
N ALA A 69 27.64 130.56 54.30
CA ALA A 69 27.08 129.45 55.07
C ALA A 69 25.97 128.69 54.33
N VAL A 70 25.10 129.39 53.61
CA VAL A 70 23.99 128.79 52.84
C VAL A 70 24.52 128.11 51.58
N ALA A 71 25.46 128.74 50.86
CA ALA A 71 26.10 128.14 49.68
C ALA A 71 26.84 126.85 50.04
N ASN A 72 27.62 126.86 51.14
CA ASN A 72 28.29 125.68 51.65
C ASN A 72 27.28 124.58 52.06
N ALA A 73 26.19 124.94 52.75
CA ALA A 73 25.15 123.98 53.12
C ALA A 73 24.49 123.34 51.88
N MET A 74 24.17 124.12 50.85
CA MET A 74 23.60 123.60 49.60
C MET A 74 24.56 122.65 48.87
N LEU A 75 25.85 123.00 48.78
CA LEU A 75 26.87 122.13 48.19
C LEU A 75 27.05 120.85 48.99
N SER A 76 27.06 120.92 50.32
CA SER A 76 27.13 119.74 51.19
C SER A 76 25.91 118.84 51.06
N VAL A 77 24.70 119.40 50.99
CA VAL A 77 23.46 118.63 50.77
C VAL A 77 23.46 117.99 49.39
N TRP A 78 23.90 118.71 48.35
CA TRP A 78 24.03 118.16 47.00
C TRP A 78 25.05 117.02 46.95
N ALA A 79 26.24 117.21 47.53
CA ALA A 79 27.27 116.17 47.60
C ALA A 79 26.75 114.91 48.33
N LEU A 80 26.05 115.10 49.46
CA LEU A 80 25.42 113.99 50.18
C LEU A 80 24.33 113.30 49.35
N ALA A 81 23.49 114.05 48.63
CA ALA A 81 22.45 113.48 47.79
C ALA A 81 23.01 112.69 46.60
N VAL A 82 24.11 113.17 46.00
CA VAL A 82 24.82 112.44 44.95
C VAL A 82 25.44 111.17 45.52
N GLU A 83 26.14 111.24 46.66
CA GLU A 83 26.73 110.07 47.31
C GLU A 83 25.67 109.02 47.67
N GLN A 84 24.57 109.44 48.28
CA GLN A 84 23.45 108.54 48.60
C GLN A 84 22.78 107.98 47.33
N GLY A 85 22.64 108.79 46.29
CA GLY A 85 22.09 108.38 45.00
C GLY A 85 22.96 107.32 44.32
N GLU A 86 24.28 107.51 44.30
CA GLU A 86 25.26 106.56 43.76
C GLU A 86 25.25 105.25 44.57
N GLN A 87 25.19 105.32 45.89
CA GLN A 87 25.09 104.14 46.75
C GLN A 87 23.83 103.32 46.45
N VAL A 88 22.66 103.97 46.41
CA VAL A 88 21.38 103.29 46.10
C VAL A 88 21.36 102.76 44.67
N PHE A 89 21.91 103.51 43.72
CA PHE A 89 22.01 103.07 42.33
C PHE A 89 22.92 101.85 42.19
N ALA A 90 24.10 101.85 42.82
CA ALA A 90 25.02 100.71 42.82
C ALA A 90 24.39 99.49 43.48
N GLN A 91 23.71 99.65 44.62
CA GLN A 91 23.00 98.56 45.29
C GLN A 91 21.93 97.94 44.37
N ARG A 92 21.03 98.77 43.82
CA ARG A 92 19.95 98.27 42.95
C ARG A 92 20.49 97.66 41.67
N SER A 93 21.54 98.24 41.08
CA SER A 93 22.18 97.67 39.89
C SER A 93 22.75 96.28 40.19
N GLY A 94 23.42 96.11 41.33
CA GLY A 94 23.90 94.81 41.78
C GLY A 94 22.78 93.79 42.06
N GLU A 95 21.68 94.21 42.69
CA GLU A 95 20.50 93.37 42.91
C GLU A 95 19.89 92.90 41.57
N PHE A 96 19.71 93.80 40.61
CA PHE A 96 19.19 93.45 39.28
C PHE A 96 20.14 92.55 38.48
N GLU A 97 21.45 92.77 38.55
CA GLU A 97 22.43 91.91 37.90
C GLU A 97 22.41 90.49 38.50
N ALA A 98 22.29 90.38 39.82
CA ALA A 98 22.18 89.10 40.51
C ALA A 98 20.87 88.37 40.15
N GLU A 99 19.74 89.08 40.12
CA GLU A 99 18.45 88.53 39.71
C GLU A 99 18.47 88.07 38.24
N ALA A 100 19.06 88.87 37.34
CA ALA A 100 19.21 88.52 35.93
C ALA A 100 20.08 87.27 35.76
N ALA A 101 21.23 87.19 36.47
CA ALA A 101 22.09 86.02 36.43
C ALA A 101 21.38 84.76 36.97
N ALA A 102 20.59 84.89 38.05
CA ALA A 102 19.80 83.79 38.60
C ALA A 102 18.69 83.36 37.63
N ALA A 103 18.02 84.30 36.96
CA ALA A 103 16.99 84.02 35.97
C ALA A 103 17.54 83.30 34.74
N ILE A 104 18.71 83.72 34.23
CA ILE A 104 19.41 83.06 33.13
C ILE A 104 19.78 81.63 33.51
N THR A 105 20.40 81.44 34.69
CA THR A 105 20.76 80.11 35.18
C THR A 105 19.54 79.19 35.30
N ARG A 106 18.41 79.71 35.81
CA ARG A 106 17.16 78.95 35.88
C ARG A 106 16.63 78.62 34.48
N ALA A 107 16.66 79.57 33.55
CA ALA A 107 16.22 79.35 32.17
C ALA A 107 17.06 78.28 31.47
N ASP A 108 18.38 78.32 31.60
CA ASP A 108 19.30 77.33 31.05
C ASP A 108 19.05 75.94 31.65
N SER A 109 18.85 75.86 32.97
CA SER A 109 18.54 74.59 33.64
C SER A 109 17.22 73.98 33.16
N LEU A 110 16.19 74.80 32.97
CA LEU A 110 14.89 74.37 32.45
C LEU A 110 14.98 73.99 30.98
N HIS A 111 15.78 74.69 30.19
CA HIS A 111 16.04 74.36 28.80
C HIS A 111 16.73 72.99 28.69
N ALA A 112 17.78 72.74 29.48
CA ALA A 112 18.47 71.45 29.54
C ALA A 112 17.55 70.31 30.00
N ALA A 113 16.68 70.56 30.98
CA ALA A 113 15.69 69.57 31.41
C ALA A 113 14.65 69.29 30.30
N ASN A 114 14.20 70.32 29.59
CA ASN A 114 13.22 70.15 28.50
C ASN A 114 13.82 69.36 27.33
N THR A 115 15.06 69.66 26.93
CA THR A 115 15.74 68.91 25.86
C THR A 115 15.98 67.45 26.27
N GLY A 116 16.33 67.19 27.54
CA GLY A 116 16.42 65.84 28.09
C GLY A 116 15.10 65.07 28.02
N LEU A 117 14.00 65.68 28.47
CA LEU A 117 12.67 65.07 28.40
C LEU A 117 12.20 64.84 26.95
N GLN A 118 12.51 65.76 26.03
CA GLN A 118 12.20 65.58 24.61
C GLN A 118 12.94 64.37 24.02
N ALA A 119 14.21 64.18 24.35
CA ALA A 119 14.98 63.02 23.93
C ALA A 119 14.41 61.71 24.50
N GLU A 120 14.00 61.71 25.77
CA GLU A 120 13.37 60.55 26.41
C GLU A 120 12.02 60.20 25.75
N VAL A 121 11.18 61.19 25.46
CA VAL A 121 9.92 60.99 24.73
C VAL A 121 10.17 60.41 23.33
N GLN A 122 11.18 60.89 22.61
CA GLN A 122 11.54 60.34 21.31
C GLN A 122 12.02 58.88 21.42
N ALA A 123 12.85 58.57 22.41
CA ALA A 123 13.33 57.21 22.66
C ALA A 123 12.18 56.26 23.01
N LEU A 124 11.26 56.68 23.88
CA LEU A 124 10.09 55.89 24.26
C LEU A 124 9.14 55.67 23.07
N ARG A 125 8.93 56.67 22.21
CA ARG A 125 8.14 56.51 20.98
C ARG A 125 8.77 55.47 20.06
N ALA A 126 10.08 55.54 19.83
CA ALA A 126 10.79 54.55 19.02
C ALA A 126 10.68 53.13 19.61
N GLN A 127 10.73 52.98 20.93
CA GLN A 127 10.52 51.69 21.60
C GLN A 127 9.09 51.17 21.42
N VAL A 128 8.09 52.04 21.54
CA VAL A 128 6.69 51.67 21.31
C VAL A 128 6.49 51.20 19.86
N ASP A 129 7.05 51.90 18.89
CA ASP A 129 6.96 51.54 17.47
C ASP A 129 7.63 50.19 17.19
N ASP A 130 8.81 49.91 17.76
CA ASP A 130 9.50 48.62 17.66
C ASP A 130 8.68 47.49 18.30
N LEU A 131 8.13 47.70 19.50
CA LEU A 131 7.28 46.71 20.16
C LEU A 131 6.00 46.43 19.36
N GLN A 132 5.38 47.46 18.77
CA GLN A 132 4.21 47.29 17.90
C GLN A 132 4.56 46.50 16.64
N ALA A 133 5.71 46.76 16.00
CA ALA A 133 6.16 46.00 14.84
C ALA A 133 6.45 44.53 15.18
N ARG A 134 7.07 44.26 16.34
CA ARG A 134 7.31 42.89 16.83
C ARG A 134 6.00 42.17 17.14
N LEU A 135 5.04 42.85 17.78
CA LEU A 135 3.73 42.29 18.07
C LEU A 135 2.97 41.95 16.79
N ALA A 136 2.96 42.86 15.80
CA ALA A 136 2.33 42.61 14.50
C ALA A 136 2.94 41.40 13.80
N THR A 137 4.27 41.27 13.84
CA THR A 137 4.99 40.12 13.27
C THR A 137 4.62 38.82 13.98
N ALA A 138 4.58 38.83 15.32
CA ALA A 138 4.21 37.65 16.12
C ALA A 138 2.75 37.22 15.87
N LEU A 139 1.81 38.17 15.78
CA LEU A 139 0.42 37.89 15.45
C LEU A 139 0.27 37.31 14.04
N ALA A 140 0.99 37.84 13.06
CA ALA A 140 0.98 37.31 11.70
C ALA A 140 1.56 35.88 11.64
N ALA A 141 2.63 35.60 12.38
CA ALA A 141 3.20 34.25 12.50
C ALA A 141 2.22 33.29 13.18
N HIS A 142 1.54 33.73 14.25
CA HIS A 142 0.54 32.93 14.94
C HIS A 142 -0.65 32.58 14.03
N ALA A 143 -1.18 33.56 13.29
CA ALA A 143 -2.26 33.34 12.34
C ALA A 143 -1.85 32.33 11.24
N ARG A 144 -0.64 32.45 10.70
CA ARG A 144 -0.10 31.46 9.73
C ARG A 144 -0.04 30.07 10.35
N GLY A 145 0.53 29.94 11.55
CA GLY A 145 0.61 28.67 12.28
C GLY A 145 -0.77 28.04 12.53
N GLN A 146 -1.79 28.84 12.87
CA GLN A 146 -3.17 28.36 13.01
C GLN A 146 -3.72 27.82 11.68
N THR A 147 -3.54 28.56 10.57
CA THR A 147 -4.01 28.09 9.26
C THR A 147 -3.31 26.82 8.80
N GLU A 148 -2.01 26.68 9.10
CA GLU A 148 -1.23 25.47 8.80
C GLU A 148 -1.68 24.28 9.66
N LEU A 149 -1.95 24.50 10.95
CA LEU A 149 -2.50 23.48 11.84
C LEU A 149 -3.88 23.00 11.37
N GLU A 150 -4.79 23.91 11.04
CA GLU A 150 -6.11 23.57 10.50
C GLU A 150 -6.02 22.82 9.17
N ALA A 151 -5.07 23.18 8.31
CA ALA A 151 -4.81 22.44 7.07
C ALA A 151 -4.24 21.04 7.36
N ALA A 152 -3.35 20.90 8.33
CA ALA A 152 -2.80 19.61 8.74
C ALA A 152 -3.87 18.70 9.35
N ILE A 153 -4.76 19.23 10.20
CA ILE A 153 -5.90 18.51 10.78
C ILE A 153 -6.81 18.01 9.65
N ARG A 154 -7.21 18.87 8.71
CA ARG A 154 -8.06 18.46 7.58
C ARG A 154 -7.42 17.38 6.71
N ARG A 155 -6.10 17.43 6.49
CA ARG A 155 -5.36 16.38 5.77
C ARG A 155 -5.33 15.07 6.56
N ALA A 156 -5.14 15.13 7.87
CA ALA A 156 -5.15 13.95 8.73
C ALA A 156 -6.53 13.28 8.78
N GLU A 157 -7.60 14.08 8.87
CA GLU A 157 -8.99 13.59 8.82
C GLU A 157 -9.31 12.95 7.46
N ALA A 158 -8.89 13.58 6.35
CA ALA A 158 -9.06 13.02 5.02
C ALA A 158 -8.31 11.68 4.86
N ALA A 159 -7.05 11.62 5.29
CA ALA A 159 -6.26 10.39 5.24
C ALA A 159 -6.85 9.28 6.15
N ALA A 160 -7.42 9.64 7.30
CA ALA A 160 -8.11 8.69 8.17
C ALA A 160 -9.37 8.13 7.48
N ALA A 161 -10.18 8.99 6.87
CA ALA A 161 -11.38 8.59 6.13
C ALA A 161 -11.04 7.70 4.92
N GLU A 162 -9.98 8.02 4.18
CA GLU A 162 -9.46 7.17 3.10
C GLU A 162 -9.01 5.81 3.63
N GLY A 163 -8.28 5.79 4.76
CA GLY A 163 -7.87 4.55 5.42
C GLY A 163 -9.04 3.69 5.86
N ASP A 164 -10.09 4.29 6.44
CA ASP A 164 -11.33 3.60 6.81
C ASP A 164 -12.07 3.05 5.58
N ALA A 165 -12.14 3.81 4.49
CA ALA A 165 -12.76 3.37 3.25
C ALA A 165 -12.01 2.16 2.64
N VAL A 166 -10.68 2.21 2.60
CA VAL A 166 -9.85 1.10 2.12
C VAL A 166 -10.00 -0.14 3.01
N ARG A 167 -10.02 0.03 4.35
CA ARG A 167 -10.28 -1.08 5.28
C ARG A 167 -11.65 -1.71 5.03
N ALA A 168 -12.70 -0.91 4.91
CA ALA A 168 -14.05 -1.40 4.64
C ALA A 168 -14.15 -2.14 3.30
N GLN A 169 -13.50 -1.63 2.25
CA GLN A 169 -13.42 -2.30 0.95
C GLN A 169 -12.67 -3.63 1.03
N ALA A 170 -11.55 -3.67 1.75
CA ALA A 170 -10.76 -4.89 1.94
C ALA A 170 -11.53 -5.95 2.74
N GLU A 171 -12.22 -5.55 3.81
CA GLU A 171 -13.08 -6.45 4.58
C GLU A 171 -14.22 -7.01 3.73
N GLN A 172 -14.86 -6.15 2.91
CA GLN A 172 -15.93 -6.60 2.03
C GLN A 172 -15.42 -7.58 0.98
N ALA A 173 -14.30 -7.27 0.32
CA ALA A 173 -13.67 -8.16 -0.66
C ALA A 173 -13.28 -9.51 -0.02
N TRP A 174 -12.80 -9.49 1.23
CA TRP A 174 -12.48 -10.71 1.96
C TRP A 174 -13.73 -11.55 2.26
N ARG A 175 -14.82 -10.93 2.72
CA ARG A 175 -16.12 -11.62 2.95
C ARG A 175 -16.66 -12.21 1.66
N ASP A 176 -16.59 -11.46 0.56
CA ASP A 176 -17.06 -11.92 -0.75
C ASP A 176 -16.24 -13.12 -1.24
N ALA A 177 -14.90 -13.06 -1.13
CA ALA A 177 -14.02 -14.17 -1.46
C ALA A 177 -14.28 -15.41 -0.59
N GLN A 178 -14.48 -15.24 0.71
CA GLN A 178 -14.82 -16.33 1.63
C GLN A 178 -16.15 -16.98 1.23
N SER A 179 -17.15 -16.17 0.87
CA SER A 179 -18.46 -16.68 0.43
C SER A 179 -18.38 -17.42 -0.91
N ALA A 180 -17.57 -16.93 -1.85
CA ALA A 180 -17.34 -17.58 -3.14
C ALA A 180 -16.64 -18.93 -2.94
N HIS A 181 -15.59 -18.97 -2.12
CA HIS A 181 -14.88 -20.20 -1.81
C HIS A 181 -15.76 -21.24 -1.10
N ALA A 182 -16.62 -20.80 -0.15
CA ALA A 182 -17.58 -21.69 0.50
C ALA A 182 -18.55 -22.33 -0.51
N ARG A 183 -19.07 -21.54 -1.46
CA ARG A 183 -19.94 -22.04 -2.55
C ARG A 183 -19.22 -23.01 -3.48
N GLU A 184 -17.97 -22.72 -3.85
CA GLU A 184 -17.15 -23.62 -4.67
C GLU A 184 -16.89 -24.96 -3.96
N LEU A 185 -16.57 -24.93 -2.66
CA LEU A 185 -16.39 -26.13 -1.87
C LEU A 185 -17.68 -26.96 -1.77
N GLU A 186 -18.82 -26.31 -1.58
CA GLU A 186 -20.13 -26.99 -1.59
C GLU A 186 -20.43 -27.61 -2.96
N ALA A 187 -20.19 -26.89 -4.06
CA ALA A 187 -20.37 -27.39 -5.41
C ALA A 187 -19.46 -28.60 -5.70
N LEU A 188 -18.18 -28.54 -5.30
CA LEU A 188 -17.26 -29.67 -5.44
C LEU A 188 -17.67 -30.88 -4.60
N ARG A 189 -18.16 -30.67 -3.37
CA ARG A 189 -18.68 -31.74 -2.53
C ARG A 189 -19.93 -32.38 -3.13
N ALA A 190 -20.84 -31.57 -3.68
CA ALA A 190 -22.03 -32.06 -4.36
C ALA A 190 -21.66 -32.90 -5.60
N ALA A 191 -20.80 -32.37 -6.49
CA ALA A 191 -20.33 -33.09 -7.67
C ALA A 191 -19.61 -34.40 -7.32
N ARG A 192 -18.81 -34.40 -6.24
CA ARG A 192 -18.17 -35.62 -5.73
C ARG A 192 -19.19 -36.62 -5.21
N ALA A 193 -20.18 -36.18 -4.45
CA ALA A 193 -21.23 -37.06 -3.93
C ALA A 193 -22.07 -37.68 -5.07
N GLU A 194 -22.37 -36.90 -6.11
CA GLU A 194 -23.03 -37.39 -7.32
C GLU A 194 -22.17 -38.44 -8.05
N HIS A 195 -20.86 -38.18 -8.21
CA HIS A 195 -19.95 -39.13 -8.83
C HIS A 195 -19.81 -40.43 -8.01
N GLU A 196 -19.66 -40.33 -6.68
CA GLU A 196 -19.62 -41.50 -5.79
C GLU A 196 -20.93 -42.30 -5.84
N ALA A 197 -22.09 -41.63 -5.94
CA ALA A 197 -23.38 -42.29 -6.10
C ALA A 197 -23.48 -43.01 -7.46
N ALA A 198 -23.04 -42.39 -8.55
CA ALA A 198 -23.00 -43.01 -9.87
C ALA A 198 -22.10 -44.26 -9.89
N LEU A 199 -20.89 -44.16 -9.31
CA LEU A 199 -19.96 -45.29 -9.19
C LEU A 199 -20.56 -46.44 -8.36
N ARG A 200 -21.28 -46.13 -7.26
CA ARG A 200 -21.99 -47.17 -6.49
C ARG A 200 -23.02 -47.89 -7.34
N VAL A 201 -23.81 -47.17 -8.13
CA VAL A 201 -24.78 -47.78 -9.06
C VAL A 201 -24.07 -48.67 -10.10
N GLU A 202 -22.93 -48.25 -10.64
CA GLU A 202 -22.15 -49.07 -11.57
C GLU A 202 -21.60 -50.35 -10.90
N VAL A 203 -21.09 -50.24 -9.68
CA VAL A 203 -20.64 -51.39 -8.88
C VAL A 203 -21.79 -52.35 -8.58
N ASP A 204 -22.96 -51.84 -8.18
CA ASP A 204 -24.15 -52.66 -7.94
C ASP A 204 -24.60 -53.39 -9.21
N GLN A 205 -24.60 -52.70 -10.36
CA GLN A 205 -24.90 -53.33 -11.66
C GLN A 205 -23.87 -54.40 -12.04
N ALA A 206 -22.58 -54.14 -11.87
CA ALA A 206 -21.53 -55.11 -12.13
C ALA A 206 -21.66 -56.33 -11.22
N THR A 207 -21.98 -56.10 -9.94
CA THR A 207 -22.22 -57.15 -8.95
C THR A 207 -23.43 -58.00 -9.35
N ALA A 208 -24.56 -57.38 -9.70
CA ALA A 208 -25.74 -58.10 -10.19
C ALA A 208 -25.46 -58.92 -11.46
N ARG A 209 -24.65 -58.40 -12.39
CA ARG A 209 -24.20 -59.15 -13.59
C ARG A 209 -23.33 -60.34 -13.20
N LEU A 210 -22.37 -60.16 -12.29
CA LEU A 210 -21.50 -61.24 -11.80
C LEU A 210 -22.31 -62.33 -11.09
N GLU A 211 -23.25 -61.96 -10.23
CA GLU A 211 -24.17 -62.91 -9.58
C GLU A 211 -25.04 -63.64 -10.62
N GLY A 212 -25.53 -62.94 -11.65
CA GLY A 212 -26.27 -63.54 -12.75
C GLY A 212 -25.44 -64.58 -13.53
N VAL A 213 -24.20 -64.23 -13.88
CA VAL A 213 -23.24 -65.15 -14.52
C VAL A 213 -22.92 -66.33 -13.61
N GLN A 214 -22.68 -66.10 -12.32
CA GLN A 214 -22.43 -67.16 -11.34
C GLN A 214 -23.60 -68.14 -11.27
N LYS A 215 -24.84 -67.65 -11.21
CA LYS A 215 -26.05 -68.48 -11.23
C LYS A 215 -26.16 -69.30 -12.52
N LEU A 216 -25.92 -68.68 -13.68
CA LEU A 216 -25.91 -69.38 -14.97
C LEU A 216 -24.85 -70.48 -15.01
N VAL A 217 -23.62 -70.18 -14.58
CA VAL A 217 -22.53 -71.16 -14.52
C VAL A 217 -22.90 -72.31 -13.59
N MET A 218 -23.48 -72.05 -12.41
CA MET A 218 -23.97 -73.10 -11.53
C MET A 218 -25.01 -73.98 -12.23
N LEU A 219 -26.00 -73.38 -12.89
CA LEU A 219 -27.03 -74.13 -13.62
C LEU A 219 -26.45 -74.95 -14.79
N GLN A 220 -25.54 -74.38 -15.58
CA GLN A 220 -24.83 -75.09 -16.64
C GLN A 220 -23.99 -76.26 -16.09
N THR A 221 -23.38 -76.10 -14.91
CA THR A 221 -22.65 -77.22 -14.28
C THR A 221 -23.58 -78.32 -13.78
N GLU A 222 -24.78 -77.99 -13.29
CA GLU A 222 -25.81 -78.96 -12.92
C GLU A 222 -26.34 -79.69 -14.15
N GLU A 223 -26.69 -78.98 -15.22
CA GLU A 223 -27.09 -79.54 -16.51
C GLU A 223 -26.01 -80.45 -17.09
N ALA A 224 -24.74 -80.03 -17.05
CA ALA A 224 -23.61 -80.84 -17.50
C ALA A 224 -23.45 -82.10 -16.64
N ARG A 225 -23.61 -82.02 -15.31
CA ARG A 225 -23.62 -83.18 -14.41
C ARG A 225 -24.79 -84.13 -14.68
N GLU A 226 -25.96 -83.62 -15.01
CA GLU A 226 -27.11 -84.44 -15.39
C GLU A 226 -26.94 -85.09 -16.76
N ALA A 227 -26.42 -84.36 -17.74
CA ALA A 227 -26.06 -84.89 -19.04
C ALA A 227 -24.99 -85.98 -18.92
N GLN A 228 -23.97 -85.76 -18.07
CA GLN A 228 -22.97 -86.76 -17.71
C GLN A 228 -23.62 -88.00 -17.09
N ARG A 229 -24.49 -87.84 -16.08
CA ARG A 229 -25.22 -88.97 -15.46
C ARG A 229 -26.07 -89.73 -16.49
N ARG A 230 -26.73 -89.03 -17.41
CA ARG A 230 -27.48 -89.66 -18.52
C ARG A 230 -26.56 -90.42 -19.47
N ALA A 231 -25.42 -89.86 -19.83
CA ALA A 231 -24.42 -90.52 -20.67
C ALA A 231 -23.82 -91.75 -19.98
N GLU A 232 -23.50 -91.66 -18.70
CA GLU A 232 -23.04 -92.78 -17.87
C GLU A 232 -24.11 -93.89 -17.79
N ALA A 233 -25.38 -93.54 -17.60
CA ALA A 233 -26.48 -94.51 -17.61
C ALA A 233 -26.65 -95.18 -18.99
N ALA A 234 -26.55 -94.43 -20.09
CA ALA A 234 -26.60 -94.96 -21.44
C ALA A 234 -25.40 -95.86 -21.77
N LEU A 235 -24.20 -95.48 -21.31
CA LEU A 235 -22.99 -96.30 -21.40
C LEU A 235 -23.14 -97.58 -20.58
N ALA A 236 -23.67 -97.51 -19.36
CA ALA A 236 -23.94 -98.69 -18.52
C ALA A 236 -24.94 -99.64 -19.21
N LYS A 237 -26.03 -99.11 -19.79
CA LYS A 237 -27.00 -99.90 -20.58
C LYS A 237 -26.37 -100.52 -21.82
N THR A 238 -25.50 -99.78 -22.51
CA THR A 238 -24.80 -100.28 -23.69
C THR A 238 -23.79 -101.36 -23.31
N ARG A 239 -23.04 -101.19 -22.22
CA ARG A 239 -22.15 -102.22 -21.65
C ARG A 239 -22.92 -103.47 -21.28
N GLN A 240 -24.04 -103.34 -20.56
CA GLN A 240 -24.92 -104.47 -20.23
C GLN A 240 -25.42 -105.19 -21.49
N ARG A 241 -25.82 -104.45 -22.54
CA ARG A 241 -26.23 -105.04 -23.82
C ARG A 241 -25.06 -105.70 -24.56
N ASN A 242 -23.87 -105.13 -24.48
CA ASN A 242 -22.66 -105.71 -25.07
C ASN A 242 -22.27 -107.00 -24.34
N GLU A 243 -22.32 -107.02 -23.01
CA GLU A 243 -22.15 -108.22 -22.19
C GLU A 243 -23.18 -109.30 -22.54
N GLN A 244 -24.46 -108.93 -22.72
CA GLN A 244 -25.49 -109.84 -23.21
C GLN A 244 -25.17 -110.38 -24.62
N LEU A 245 -24.78 -109.52 -25.57
CA LEU A 245 -24.41 -109.94 -26.92
C LEU A 245 -23.14 -110.81 -26.95
N VAL A 246 -22.17 -110.56 -26.07
CA VAL A 246 -20.99 -111.40 -25.89
C VAL A 246 -21.39 -112.76 -25.34
N ALA A 247 -22.28 -112.80 -24.33
CA ALA A 247 -22.83 -114.06 -23.81
C ALA A 247 -23.63 -114.83 -24.87
N ASP A 248 -24.45 -114.15 -25.67
CA ASP A 248 -25.20 -114.74 -26.78
C ASP A 248 -24.27 -115.21 -27.91
N GLY A 249 -23.20 -114.45 -28.22
CA GLY A 249 -22.16 -114.86 -29.15
C GLY A 249 -21.38 -116.09 -28.67
N GLN A 250 -21.10 -116.19 -27.37
CA GLN A 250 -20.51 -117.38 -26.76
C GLN A 250 -21.46 -118.58 -26.84
N ARG A 251 -22.77 -118.39 -26.62
CA ARG A 251 -23.80 -119.43 -26.80
C ARG A 251 -23.90 -119.90 -28.26
N LEU A 252 -24.02 -118.97 -29.21
CA LEU A 252 -24.06 -119.29 -30.64
C LEU A 252 -22.77 -119.97 -31.11
N SER A 253 -21.61 -119.60 -30.56
CA SER A 253 -20.35 -120.28 -30.84
C SER A 253 -20.33 -121.71 -30.30
N ALA A 254 -20.87 -121.92 -29.09
CA ALA A 254 -21.04 -123.25 -28.52
C ALA A 254 -22.02 -124.10 -29.34
N ASP A 255 -23.17 -123.55 -29.74
CA ASP A 255 -24.16 -124.21 -30.59
C ASP A 255 -23.58 -124.54 -31.98
N ALA A 256 -22.82 -123.62 -32.58
CA ALA A 256 -22.13 -123.85 -33.84
C ALA A 256 -21.06 -124.95 -33.71
N ALA A 257 -20.35 -125.03 -32.58
CA ALA A 257 -19.41 -126.12 -32.31
C ALA A 257 -20.12 -127.46 -32.12
N GLU A 258 -21.30 -127.49 -31.49
CA GLU A 258 -22.14 -128.70 -31.40
C GLU A 258 -22.64 -129.15 -32.78
N HIS A 259 -23.16 -128.23 -33.60
CA HIS A 259 -23.55 -128.53 -34.97
C HIS A 259 -22.39 -129.06 -35.81
N ARG A 260 -21.18 -128.50 -35.65
CA ARG A 260 -19.97 -129.01 -36.32
C ARG A 260 -19.63 -130.44 -35.89
N ARG A 261 -19.70 -130.74 -34.60
CA ARG A 261 -19.50 -132.10 -34.06
C ARG A 261 -20.56 -133.09 -34.55
N LEU A 262 -21.82 -132.67 -34.67
CA LEU A 262 -22.89 -133.50 -35.22
C LEU A 262 -22.70 -133.77 -36.72
N ALA A 263 -22.29 -132.76 -37.49
CA ALA A 263 -21.96 -132.91 -38.90
C ALA A 263 -20.77 -133.88 -39.11
N GLU A 264 -19.70 -133.74 -38.33
CA GLU A 264 -18.56 -134.68 -38.35
C GLU A 264 -18.97 -136.12 -38.00
N ARG A 265 -19.92 -136.32 -37.09
CA ARG A 265 -20.47 -137.65 -36.78
C ARG A 265 -21.26 -138.22 -37.94
N HIS A 266 -22.11 -137.42 -38.60
CA HIS A 266 -22.86 -137.86 -39.77
C HIS A 266 -21.95 -138.16 -40.97
N GLU A 267 -20.88 -137.39 -41.18
CA GLU A 267 -19.86 -137.71 -42.18
C GLU A 267 -19.16 -139.05 -41.89
N LYS A 268 -18.79 -139.31 -40.63
CA LYS A 268 -18.18 -140.60 -40.24
C LYS A 268 -19.15 -141.77 -40.41
N GLN A 269 -20.44 -141.59 -40.13
CA GLN A 269 -21.46 -142.60 -40.39
C GLN A 269 -21.64 -142.87 -41.88
N LEU A 270 -21.67 -141.82 -42.72
CA LEU A 270 -21.72 -141.96 -44.17
C LEU A 270 -20.49 -142.68 -44.74
N ALA A 271 -19.30 -142.38 -44.21
CA ALA A 271 -18.06 -143.06 -44.60
C ALA A 271 -18.10 -144.57 -44.25
N GLY A 272 -18.67 -144.93 -43.10
CA GLY A 272 -18.87 -146.34 -42.70
C GLY A 272 -19.85 -147.08 -43.62
N VAL A 273 -21.00 -146.48 -43.92
CA VAL A 273 -22.00 -147.06 -44.85
C VAL A 273 -21.44 -147.22 -46.27
N MET A 274 -20.56 -146.31 -46.70
CA MET A 274 -19.88 -146.42 -47.99
C MET A 274 -18.85 -147.56 -48.05
N GLU A 275 -18.20 -147.91 -46.95
CA GLU A 275 -17.32 -149.09 -46.90
C GLU A 275 -18.12 -150.40 -46.90
N GLU A 276 -19.19 -150.49 -46.10
CA GLU A 276 -20.07 -151.68 -46.08
C GLU A 276 -20.67 -151.97 -47.47
N THR A 277 -21.06 -150.92 -48.20
CA THR A 277 -21.56 -151.08 -49.59
C THR A 277 -20.48 -151.48 -50.60
N ARG A 278 -19.20 -151.19 -50.34
CA ARG A 278 -18.08 -151.68 -51.15
C ARG A 278 -17.76 -153.14 -50.86
N GLU A 279 -17.85 -153.57 -49.61
CA GLU A 279 -17.65 -154.96 -49.20
C GLU A 279 -18.75 -155.87 -49.76
N LEU A 280 -20.02 -155.47 -49.64
CA LEU A 280 -21.15 -156.20 -50.23
C LEU A 280 -21.06 -156.32 -51.77
N ARG A 281 -20.48 -155.32 -52.45
CA ARG A 281 -20.21 -155.41 -53.90
C ARG A 281 -19.12 -156.42 -54.23
N ARG A 282 -18.04 -156.49 -53.44
CA ARG A 282 -16.97 -157.47 -53.61
C ARG A 282 -17.47 -158.91 -53.38
N GLU A 283 -18.33 -159.11 -52.38
CA GLU A 283 -18.95 -160.42 -52.10
C GLU A 283 -19.89 -160.87 -53.23
N ARG A 284 -20.72 -159.96 -53.77
CA ARG A 284 -21.55 -160.24 -54.95
C ARG A 284 -20.71 -160.64 -56.17
N ASP A 285 -19.61 -159.95 -56.42
CA ASP A 285 -18.75 -160.23 -57.58
C ASP A 285 -18.01 -161.58 -57.44
N SER A 286 -17.64 -161.94 -56.21
CA SER A 286 -17.09 -163.26 -55.86
C SER A 286 -18.08 -164.40 -56.09
N LEU A 287 -19.34 -164.24 -55.65
CA LEU A 287 -20.40 -165.23 -55.86
C LEU A 287 -20.76 -165.40 -57.34
N THR A 288 -20.71 -164.31 -58.12
CA THR A 288 -20.97 -164.34 -59.56
C THR A 288 -19.91 -165.15 -60.33
N GLN A 289 -18.63 -165.07 -59.90
CA GLN A 289 -17.55 -165.87 -60.49
C GLN A 289 -17.64 -167.36 -60.13
N GLN A 290 -18.11 -167.70 -58.92
CA GLN A 290 -18.30 -169.10 -58.50
C GLN A 290 -19.43 -169.81 -59.26
N VAL A 291 -20.51 -169.08 -59.61
CA VAL A 291 -21.62 -169.62 -60.42
C VAL A 291 -21.19 -169.90 -61.87
N ALA A 292 -20.36 -169.02 -62.46
CA ALA A 292 -19.86 -169.20 -63.82
C ALA A 292 -18.91 -170.41 -63.97
N LEU A 293 -18.12 -170.72 -62.93
CA LEU A 293 -17.19 -171.85 -62.96
C LEU A 293 -17.91 -173.21 -62.87
N LEU A 294 -18.98 -173.29 -62.07
CA LEU A 294 -19.76 -174.53 -61.87
C LEU A 294 -20.65 -174.87 -63.08
N GLN A 295 -21.11 -173.87 -63.83
CA GLN A 295 -21.87 -174.09 -65.07
C GLN A 295 -21.02 -174.58 -66.25
N GLY A 296 -19.70 -174.35 -66.24
CA GLY A 296 -18.76 -174.88 -67.23
C GLY A 296 -18.42 -176.36 -67.06
N GLN A 297 -18.47 -176.89 -65.83
CA GLN A 297 -18.10 -178.28 -65.52
C GLN A 297 -19.23 -179.29 -65.80
N LEU A 298 -20.47 -178.83 -65.98
CA LEU A 298 -21.67 -179.66 -66.22
C LEU A 298 -21.99 -179.95 -67.70
N LYS A 299 -21.24 -179.38 -68.67
CA LYS A 299 -21.52 -179.53 -70.12
C LYS A 299 -20.57 -180.46 -70.90
N GLY A 300 -19.64 -181.15 -70.23
CA GLY A 300 -18.60 -181.97 -70.90
C GLY A 300 -18.62 -183.48 -70.66
N ARG A 301 -19.67 -184.05 -70.04
CA ARG A 301 -19.62 -185.43 -69.51
C ARG A 301 -20.81 -186.36 -69.86
N ASP A 302 -21.36 -186.28 -71.07
CA ASP A 302 -22.29 -187.29 -71.65
C ASP A 302 -22.34 -187.15 -73.19
N GLU A 303 -22.28 -188.15 -74.08
CA GLU A 303 -21.71 -189.51 -74.13
C GLU A 303 -22.04 -190.11 -75.52
N SER A 304 -21.38 -191.21 -75.93
CA SER A 304 -21.56 -191.93 -77.20
C SER A 304 -22.09 -193.39 -77.01
N ALA A 305 -23.32 -193.70 -77.52
CA ALA A 305 -23.88 -194.95 -78.16
C ALA A 305 -23.61 -196.40 -77.59
N PRO A 306 -24.19 -197.57 -78.07
CA PRO A 306 -25.45 -197.99 -78.77
C PRO A 306 -26.13 -199.34 -78.26
N ALA A 307 -27.29 -199.79 -78.83
CA ALA A 307 -27.59 -201.17 -79.36
C ALA A 307 -29.07 -201.72 -79.26
N ARG A 308 -29.74 -201.78 -80.43
CA ARG A 308 -30.56 -202.87 -81.06
C ARG A 308 -31.54 -203.76 -80.27
N THR A 309 -32.81 -203.85 -80.74
CA THR A 309 -33.46 -204.97 -81.52
C THR A 309 -35.01 -204.78 -81.62
N ALA A 310 -35.58 -204.65 -82.83
CA ALA A 310 -36.30 -205.66 -83.64
C ALA A 310 -37.85 -205.72 -83.40
N ARG A 311 -38.68 -205.01 -84.17
CA ARG A 311 -39.36 -205.39 -85.45
C ARG A 311 -40.64 -206.23 -85.28
N ARG A 312 -41.83 -205.65 -85.55
CA ARG A 312 -42.75 -205.91 -86.72
C ARG A 312 -44.28 -205.90 -86.39
N ARG A 313 -45.05 -205.13 -87.21
CA ARG A 313 -46.48 -205.30 -87.66
C ARG A 313 -47.59 -205.21 -86.57
N ALA A 314 -48.84 -204.76 -86.81
CA ALA A 314 -49.72 -204.66 -87.99
C ALA A 314 -50.81 -203.57 -87.77
N GLY A 315 -51.40 -203.03 -88.85
CA GLY A 315 -52.47 -202.03 -88.86
C GLY A 315 -52.15 -200.84 -89.76
#